data_AF-G1V4T6-F1
#
_entry.id   AF-G1V4T6-F1
#
_cell.length_a   1.000
_cell.length_b   1.000
_cell.length_c   1.000
_cell.angle_alpha   90.00
_cell.angle_beta   90.00
_cell.angle_gamma   90.00
#
_symmetry.space_group_name_H-M   'P 1'
#
loop_
_entity.id
_entity.type
_entity.pdbx_description
1 polymer ?
#
loop_
_entity_poly.entity_id
_entity_poly.type
_entity_poly.pdbx_seq_one_letter_code
_entity_poly.pdbx_strand_id
1 'polypeptide(L)'
;MTQTAEILESLPPTQAQHGGLAQFDLAVTATPLVINWNRDAVSALLDATLEQYEGLVVREEDVPAIKSEMAGLNKLRDRLDNARKEITRQIAGPLDAFDAEAKALVVRVVEVREGLSRQVKEFERSDREGRRQSVQFVIDALKNGEGVPELDIPIKEPWLNKSIKQAQLHAEIQNIILKHKQDKAAAEQLERARADRATMVEAALKAKAEEYGFSLPMGKFAPCLSLDITSEEATGVIGQVFAAEARLREQQAQDKAAREAAAEEARQTRQAVPTPPPAAPFIEEDDFPAAPPVTTTLILSVAYEPAREQAVQELLAQLRSVATVTVM
;
A
#
# COMPACT_ATOMS: atom_id res chain seq x y z
N MET A 1 25.72 62.21 -16.39
CA MET A 1 25.74 60.79 -16.84
C MET A 1 24.69 60.05 -16.02
N THR A 2 23.43 60.14 -16.42
CA THR A 2 22.30 59.49 -15.74
C THR A 2 21.58 58.69 -16.80
N GLN A 3 21.73 57.36 -16.76
CA GLN A 3 21.10 56.47 -17.70
C GLN A 3 20.01 55.68 -16.96
N THR A 4 18.79 56.18 -17.07
CA THR A 4 17.59 55.49 -16.57
C THR A 4 17.38 54.24 -17.43
N ALA A 5 17.42 53.07 -16.81
CA ALA A 5 17.09 51.83 -17.49
C ALA A 5 15.56 51.70 -17.57
N GLU A 6 15.00 51.77 -18.78
CA GLU A 6 13.59 51.49 -19.02
C GLU A 6 13.32 50.01 -18.75
N ILE A 7 12.43 49.73 -17.80
CA ILE A 7 11.91 48.38 -17.58
C ILE A 7 10.87 48.13 -18.67
N LEU A 8 11.23 47.26 -19.62
CA LEU A 8 10.35 46.85 -20.71
C LEU A 8 9.20 46.01 -20.14
N GLU A 9 8.08 46.66 -19.85
CA GLU A 9 6.84 46.03 -19.38
C GLU A 9 6.32 45.10 -20.49
N SER A 10 6.42 43.79 -20.24
CA SER A 10 6.03 42.78 -21.23
C SER A 10 4.52 42.77 -21.41
N LEU A 11 4.07 43.17 -22.61
CA LEU A 11 2.67 43.07 -23.04
C LEU A 11 2.08 41.67 -22.75
N PRO A 12 0.83 41.58 -22.25
CA PRO A 12 0.17 40.30 -22.03
C PRO A 12 0.01 39.55 -23.36
N PRO A 13 0.10 38.21 -23.37
CA PRO A 13 -0.01 37.42 -24.60
C PRO A 13 -1.37 37.64 -25.25
N THR A 14 -1.34 38.01 -26.53
CA THR A 14 -2.51 38.24 -27.38
C THR A 14 -3.51 37.10 -27.23
N GLN A 15 -4.73 37.39 -26.74
CA GLN A 15 -5.79 36.40 -26.67
C GLN A 15 -6.10 35.90 -28.10
N ALA A 16 -5.78 34.63 -28.36
CA ALA A 16 -5.96 34.05 -29.68
C ALA A 16 -7.46 34.03 -30.04
N GLN A 17 -7.82 34.61 -31.18
CA GLN A 17 -9.21 34.61 -31.64
C GLN A 17 -9.63 33.20 -32.05
N HIS A 18 -10.33 32.50 -31.15
CA HIS A 18 -10.82 31.12 -31.36
C HIS A 18 -12.04 31.04 -32.30
N GLY A 19 -12.02 31.74 -33.44
CA GLY A 19 -13.10 31.76 -34.44
C GLY A 19 -12.82 30.98 -35.72
N GLY A 20 -11.56 30.66 -36.04
CA GLY A 20 -11.17 30.13 -37.36
C GLY A 20 -11.77 28.78 -37.74
N LEU A 21 -12.09 27.91 -36.78
CA LEU A 21 -12.68 26.59 -37.06
C LEU A 21 -14.07 26.67 -37.70
N ALA A 22 -14.84 27.73 -37.43
CA ALA A 22 -16.17 27.92 -38.01
C ALA A 22 -16.15 28.37 -39.50
N GLN A 23 -14.96 28.57 -40.08
CA GLN A 23 -14.78 29.01 -41.47
C GLN A 23 -14.50 27.84 -42.44
N PHE A 24 -14.33 26.62 -41.94
CA PHE A 24 -14.09 25.43 -42.75
C PHE A 24 -15.42 24.81 -43.18
N ASP A 25 -15.96 25.27 -44.31
CA ASP A 25 -17.00 24.56 -45.05
C ASP A 25 -16.35 23.62 -46.08
N LEU A 26 -16.64 22.32 -45.99
CA LEU A 26 -16.04 21.31 -46.86
C LEU A 26 -16.93 21.08 -48.10
N ALA A 27 -16.93 22.07 -49.00
CA ALA A 27 -17.71 22.06 -50.24
C ALA A 27 -17.15 21.05 -51.28
N VAL A 28 -17.29 19.76 -51.02
CA VAL A 28 -16.94 18.69 -51.98
C VAL A 28 -18.07 18.53 -52.99
N THR A 29 -17.79 18.86 -54.25
CA THR A 29 -18.70 18.58 -55.38
C THR A 29 -18.13 17.46 -56.24
N ALA A 30 -18.97 16.48 -56.58
CA ALA A 30 -18.64 15.39 -57.49
C ALA A 30 -19.62 15.40 -58.66
N THR A 31 -19.12 15.59 -59.87
CA THR A 31 -19.92 15.42 -61.10
C THR A 31 -20.29 13.95 -61.25
N PRO A 32 -21.57 13.59 -61.52
CA PRO A 32 -21.95 12.20 -61.69
C PRO A 32 -21.18 11.55 -62.84
N LEU A 33 -20.45 10.48 -62.53
CA LEU A 33 -19.69 9.72 -63.49
C LEU A 33 -20.63 8.94 -64.42
N VAL A 34 -20.57 9.23 -65.72
CA VAL A 34 -21.33 8.51 -66.76
C VAL A 34 -20.35 7.83 -67.71
N ILE A 35 -20.27 6.50 -67.65
CA ILE A 35 -19.49 5.69 -68.59
C ILE A 35 -20.38 5.39 -69.81
N ASN A 36 -20.13 6.07 -70.92
CA ASN A 36 -20.85 5.83 -72.18
C ASN A 36 -20.03 4.95 -73.12
N TRP A 37 -20.62 3.88 -73.64
CA TRP A 37 -20.05 3.04 -74.69
C TRP A 37 -21.17 2.44 -75.54
N ASN A 38 -20.91 2.20 -76.83
CA ASN A 38 -21.90 1.67 -77.76
C ASN A 38 -22.04 0.15 -77.59
N ARG A 39 -22.67 -0.26 -76.48
CA ARG A 39 -22.93 -1.67 -76.13
C ARG A 39 -23.60 -2.41 -77.26
N ASP A 40 -24.65 -1.83 -77.85
CA ASP A 40 -25.48 -2.53 -78.82
C ASP A 40 -24.75 -2.80 -80.14
N ALA A 41 -23.99 -1.83 -80.66
CA ALA A 41 -23.19 -2.05 -81.87
C ALA A 41 -22.01 -3.03 -81.62
N VAL A 42 -21.39 -2.97 -80.44
CA VAL A 42 -20.30 -3.91 -80.08
C VAL A 42 -20.85 -5.33 -79.90
N SER A 43 -22.04 -5.49 -79.30
CA SER A 43 -22.70 -6.79 -79.16
C SER A 43 -23.14 -7.34 -80.51
N ALA A 44 -23.86 -6.56 -81.33
CA ALA A 44 -24.29 -7.02 -82.65
C ALA A 44 -23.11 -7.44 -83.56
N LEU A 45 -21.99 -6.70 -83.49
CA LEU A 45 -20.76 -7.09 -84.18
C LEU A 45 -20.13 -8.36 -83.60
N LEU A 46 -20.12 -8.53 -82.27
CA LEU A 46 -19.61 -9.73 -81.61
C LEU A 46 -20.46 -10.96 -81.99
N ASP A 47 -21.79 -10.85 -81.89
CA ASP A 47 -22.74 -11.92 -82.18
C ASP A 47 -22.57 -12.40 -83.64
N ALA A 48 -22.58 -11.47 -84.61
CA ALA A 48 -22.32 -11.80 -86.02
C ALA A 48 -20.91 -12.35 -86.29
N THR A 49 -19.90 -11.97 -85.49
CA THR A 49 -18.53 -12.52 -85.58
C THR A 49 -18.43 -13.91 -84.96
N LEU A 50 -19.33 -14.29 -84.06
CA LEU A 50 -19.35 -15.59 -83.39
C LEU A 50 -20.22 -16.63 -84.10
N GLU A 51 -21.30 -16.20 -84.77
CA GLU A 51 -22.23 -17.06 -85.53
C GLU A 51 -21.51 -17.96 -86.55
N GLN A 52 -20.50 -17.44 -87.25
CA GLN A 52 -19.67 -18.21 -88.20
C GLN A 52 -18.88 -19.39 -87.58
N TYR A 53 -18.76 -19.46 -86.25
CA TYR A 53 -18.13 -20.58 -85.54
C TYR A 53 -19.14 -21.57 -84.94
N GLU A 54 -20.44 -21.26 -84.98
CA GLU A 54 -21.46 -22.15 -84.43
C GLU A 54 -21.63 -23.40 -85.30
N GLY A 55 -21.47 -24.59 -84.68
CA GLY A 55 -21.53 -25.87 -85.39
C GLY A 55 -20.33 -26.16 -86.33
N LEU A 56 -19.28 -25.32 -86.33
CA LEU A 56 -18.12 -25.50 -87.20
C LEU A 56 -17.31 -26.76 -86.84
N VAL A 57 -17.25 -27.73 -87.76
CA VAL A 57 -16.40 -28.92 -87.64
C VAL A 57 -15.10 -28.69 -88.43
N VAL A 58 -14.03 -28.39 -87.69
CA VAL A 58 -12.69 -28.11 -88.24
C VAL A 58 -12.09 -29.35 -88.88
N ARG A 59 -11.59 -29.22 -90.12
CA ARG A 59 -10.84 -30.28 -90.83
C ARG A 59 -9.33 -30.05 -90.74
N GLU A 60 -8.54 -31.05 -91.10
CA GLU A 60 -7.08 -31.00 -90.99
C GLU A 60 -6.47 -29.89 -91.87
N GLU A 61 -7.03 -29.70 -93.07
CA GLU A 61 -6.68 -28.63 -94.01
C GLU A 61 -6.96 -27.21 -93.47
N ASP A 62 -7.96 -27.05 -92.60
CA ASP A 62 -8.40 -25.74 -92.08
C ASP A 62 -7.58 -25.29 -90.85
N VAL A 63 -6.85 -26.20 -90.20
CA VAL A 63 -6.15 -25.95 -88.92
C VAL A 63 -5.28 -24.68 -88.91
N PRO A 64 -4.51 -24.33 -89.96
CA PRO A 64 -3.72 -23.10 -89.97
C PRO A 64 -4.58 -21.83 -89.94
N ALA A 65 -5.70 -21.82 -90.67
CA ALA A 65 -6.63 -20.69 -90.72
C ALA A 65 -7.38 -20.53 -89.39
N ILE A 66 -7.92 -21.64 -88.84
CA ILE A 66 -8.62 -21.62 -87.56
C ILE A 66 -7.70 -21.18 -86.41
N LYS A 67 -6.42 -21.55 -86.41
CA LYS A 67 -5.44 -21.04 -85.43
C LYS A 67 -5.25 -19.51 -85.53
N SER A 68 -5.34 -18.94 -86.73
CA SER A 68 -5.30 -17.48 -86.92
C SER A 68 -6.54 -16.81 -86.34
N GLU A 69 -7.73 -17.37 -86.60
CA GLU A 69 -9.00 -16.85 -86.05
C GLU A 69 -9.06 -16.97 -84.52
N MET A 70 -8.62 -18.08 -83.93
CA MET A 70 -8.47 -18.21 -82.48
C MET A 70 -7.55 -17.13 -81.89
N ALA A 71 -6.46 -16.77 -82.57
CA ALA A 71 -5.61 -15.66 -82.16
C ALA A 71 -6.30 -14.29 -82.32
N GLY A 72 -7.18 -14.13 -83.32
CA GLY A 72 -8.06 -12.97 -83.48
C GLY A 72 -9.07 -12.82 -82.34
N LEU A 73 -9.76 -13.89 -81.96
CA LEU A 73 -10.71 -13.94 -80.84
C LEU A 73 -10.02 -13.60 -79.51
N ASN A 74 -8.83 -14.15 -79.26
CA ASN A 74 -8.02 -13.80 -78.08
C ASN A 74 -7.68 -12.29 -78.05
N LYS A 75 -7.24 -11.70 -79.18
CA LYS A 75 -7.01 -10.25 -79.29
C LYS A 75 -8.27 -9.41 -79.10
N LEU A 76 -9.45 -9.92 -79.46
CA LEU A 76 -10.73 -9.22 -79.21
C LEU A 76 -11.08 -9.24 -77.71
N ARG A 77 -11.01 -10.40 -77.07
CA ARG A 77 -11.16 -10.56 -75.60
C ARG A 77 -10.23 -9.63 -74.84
N ASP A 78 -8.95 -9.62 -75.19
CA ASP A 78 -7.95 -8.84 -74.48
C ASP A 78 -8.17 -7.32 -74.67
N ARG A 79 -8.65 -6.87 -75.85
CA ARG A 79 -9.04 -5.46 -76.06
C ARG A 79 -10.22 -5.04 -75.16
N LEU A 80 -11.24 -5.88 -75.02
CA LEU A 80 -12.40 -5.60 -74.16
C LEU A 80 -11.99 -5.51 -72.67
N ASP A 81 -11.21 -6.49 -72.19
CA ASP A 81 -10.75 -6.49 -70.80
C ASP A 81 -9.76 -5.35 -70.50
N ASN A 82 -8.88 -5.00 -71.44
CA ASN A 82 -7.99 -3.85 -71.31
C ASN A 82 -8.75 -2.52 -71.30
N ALA A 83 -9.78 -2.33 -72.13
CA ALA A 83 -10.63 -1.14 -72.10
C ALA A 83 -11.38 -1.01 -70.76
N ARG A 84 -11.93 -2.11 -70.24
CA ARG A 84 -12.55 -2.19 -68.91
C ARG A 84 -11.57 -1.80 -67.79
N LYS A 85 -10.37 -2.39 -67.79
CA LYS A 85 -9.30 -2.11 -66.82
C LYS A 85 -8.85 -0.64 -66.88
N GLU A 86 -8.66 -0.09 -68.07
CA GLU A 86 -8.17 1.28 -68.25
C GLU A 86 -9.18 2.30 -67.70
N ILE A 87 -10.46 2.18 -68.06
CA ILE A 87 -11.52 3.05 -67.50
C ILE A 87 -11.61 2.89 -65.98
N THR A 88 -11.54 1.67 -65.46
CA THR A 88 -11.55 1.42 -64.00
C THR A 88 -10.39 2.16 -63.31
N ARG A 89 -9.18 2.13 -63.88
CA ARG A 89 -8.00 2.83 -63.36
C ARG A 89 -8.14 4.36 -63.44
N GLN A 90 -8.69 4.88 -64.53
CA GLN A 90 -8.93 6.32 -64.71
C GLN A 90 -9.95 6.88 -63.72
N ILE A 91 -10.88 6.05 -63.24
CA ILE A 91 -11.85 6.41 -62.20
C ILE A 91 -11.24 6.30 -60.79
N ALA A 92 -10.48 5.22 -60.53
CA ALA A 92 -9.87 4.98 -59.23
C ALA A 92 -8.80 6.04 -58.88
N GLY A 93 -7.92 6.40 -59.82
CA GLY A 93 -6.81 7.33 -59.57
C GLY A 93 -7.21 8.67 -58.93
N PRO A 94 -8.20 9.41 -59.47
CA PRO A 94 -8.69 10.65 -58.87
C PRO A 94 -9.36 10.45 -57.49
N LEU A 95 -10.03 9.31 -57.27
CA LEU A 95 -10.64 8.99 -55.98
C LEU A 95 -9.58 8.68 -54.91
N ASP A 96 -8.58 7.88 -55.26
CA ASP A 96 -7.44 7.54 -54.40
C ASP A 96 -6.61 8.79 -54.05
N ALA A 97 -6.43 9.71 -55.01
CA ALA A 97 -5.77 10.99 -54.79
C ALA A 97 -6.55 11.89 -53.82
N PHE A 98 -7.85 12.06 -54.03
CA PHE A 98 -8.71 12.83 -53.12
C PHE A 98 -8.73 12.24 -51.70
N ASP A 99 -8.86 10.92 -51.57
CA ASP A 99 -8.82 10.24 -50.27
C ASP A 99 -7.46 10.42 -49.56
N ALA A 100 -6.35 10.34 -50.29
CA ALA A 100 -5.02 10.60 -49.74
C ALA A 100 -4.84 12.06 -49.28
N GLU A 101 -5.29 13.04 -50.07
CA GLU A 101 -5.25 14.47 -49.72
C GLU A 101 -6.13 14.78 -48.50
N ALA A 102 -7.37 14.26 -48.48
CA ALA A 102 -8.28 14.42 -47.35
C ALA A 102 -7.71 13.79 -46.07
N LYS A 103 -7.13 12.59 -46.15
CA LYS A 103 -6.45 11.94 -45.03
C LYS A 103 -5.24 12.73 -44.52
N ALA A 104 -4.42 13.30 -45.42
CA ALA A 104 -3.29 14.15 -45.02
C ALA A 104 -3.74 15.40 -44.24
N LEU A 105 -4.85 16.03 -44.66
CA LEU A 105 -5.44 17.15 -43.93
C LEU A 105 -5.99 16.72 -42.55
N VAL A 106 -6.67 15.57 -42.47
CA VAL A 106 -7.16 15.01 -41.19
C VAL A 106 -6.01 14.73 -40.22
N VAL A 107 -4.92 14.10 -40.68
CA VAL A 107 -3.72 13.85 -39.87
C VAL A 107 -3.17 15.14 -39.27
N ARG A 108 -3.01 16.19 -40.08
CA ARG A 108 -2.51 17.50 -39.62
C ARG A 108 -3.40 18.13 -38.53
N VAL A 109 -4.73 17.99 -38.64
CA VAL A 109 -5.67 18.48 -37.63
C VAL A 109 -5.53 17.69 -36.31
N VAL A 110 -5.37 16.37 -36.39
CA VAL A 110 -5.15 15.51 -35.22
C VAL A 110 -3.83 15.85 -34.53
N GLU A 111 -2.72 15.97 -35.26
CA GLU A 111 -1.41 16.31 -34.71
C GLU A 111 -1.42 17.65 -33.95
N VAL A 112 -2.01 18.69 -34.53
CA VAL A 112 -2.13 20.00 -33.86
C VAL A 112 -3.01 19.90 -32.60
N ARG A 113 -4.13 19.18 -32.67
CA ARG A 113 -5.02 18.94 -31.51
C ARG A 113 -4.29 18.20 -30.39
N GLU A 114 -3.49 17.20 -30.71
CA GLU A 114 -2.71 16.43 -29.72
C GLU A 114 -1.59 17.27 -29.11
N GLY A 115 -0.91 18.10 -29.91
CA GLY A 115 0.05 19.09 -29.43
C GLY A 115 -0.57 20.05 -28.41
N LEU A 116 -1.73 20.63 -28.73
CA LEU A 116 -2.48 21.50 -27.81
C LEU A 116 -2.96 20.75 -26.56
N SER A 117 -3.44 19.51 -26.70
CA SER A 117 -3.85 18.69 -25.54
C SER A 117 -2.68 18.38 -24.61
N ARG A 118 -1.47 18.16 -25.14
CA ARG A 118 -0.25 17.98 -24.34
C ARG A 118 0.10 19.26 -23.57
N GLN A 119 0.11 20.42 -24.24
CA GLN A 119 0.39 21.72 -23.61
C GLN A 119 -0.59 22.03 -22.47
N VAL A 120 -1.90 21.80 -22.68
CA VAL A 120 -2.93 21.98 -21.64
C VAL A 120 -2.64 21.08 -20.43
N LYS A 121 -2.36 19.79 -20.64
CA LYS A 121 -2.03 18.85 -19.56
C LYS A 121 -0.74 19.22 -18.82
N GLU A 122 0.27 19.72 -19.53
CA GLU A 122 1.52 20.18 -18.93
C GLU A 122 1.30 21.42 -18.05
N PHE A 123 0.47 22.37 -18.51
CA PHE A 123 0.07 23.54 -17.73
C PHE A 123 -0.75 23.15 -16.50
N GLU A 124 -1.77 22.30 -16.64
CA GLU A 124 -2.58 21.79 -15.52
C GLU A 124 -1.73 21.04 -14.48
N ARG A 125 -0.75 20.24 -14.93
CA ARG A 125 0.21 19.57 -14.05
C ARG A 125 1.10 20.58 -13.32
N SER A 126 1.62 21.59 -14.02
CA SER A 126 2.47 22.64 -13.44
C SER A 126 1.70 23.44 -12.38
N ASP A 127 0.46 23.83 -12.69
CA ASP A 127 -0.45 24.50 -11.74
C ASP A 127 -0.74 23.62 -10.51
N ARG A 128 -1.01 22.32 -10.70
CA ARG A 128 -1.27 21.38 -9.61
C ARG A 128 -0.06 21.20 -8.70
N GLU A 129 1.14 21.20 -9.27
CA GLU A 129 2.39 21.05 -8.52
C GLU A 129 2.80 22.35 -7.81
N GLY A 130 2.66 23.52 -8.45
CA GLY A 130 2.80 24.81 -7.78
C GLY A 130 1.79 24.98 -6.63
N ARG A 131 0.55 24.48 -6.80
CA ARG A 131 -0.44 24.41 -5.74
C ARG A 131 -0.02 23.46 -4.61
N ARG A 132 0.56 22.30 -4.92
CA ARG A 132 1.12 21.37 -3.92
C ARG A 132 2.21 22.03 -3.08
N GLN A 133 3.15 22.71 -3.71
CA GLN A 133 4.23 23.43 -3.02
C GLN A 133 3.68 24.56 -2.13
N SER A 134 2.68 25.30 -2.61
CA SER A 134 1.98 26.33 -1.82
C SER A 134 1.24 25.73 -0.60
N VAL A 135 0.58 24.58 -0.76
CA VAL A 135 -0.08 23.88 0.35
C VAL A 135 0.95 23.35 1.35
N GLN A 136 2.06 22.77 0.88
CA GLN A 136 3.16 22.31 1.73
C GLN A 136 3.74 23.45 2.57
N PHE A 137 3.99 24.61 1.94
CA PHE A 137 4.46 25.80 2.66
C PHE A 137 3.48 26.26 3.76
N VAL A 138 2.16 26.22 3.51
CA VAL A 138 1.15 26.53 4.53
C VAL A 138 1.15 25.49 5.67
N ILE A 139 1.29 24.20 5.35
CA ILE A 139 1.43 23.12 6.34
C ILE A 139 2.65 23.37 7.24
N ASP A 140 3.81 23.60 6.64
CA ASP A 140 5.06 23.77 7.39
C ASP A 140 5.06 25.07 8.21
N ALA A 141 4.54 26.17 7.66
CA ALA A 141 4.39 27.43 8.39
C ALA A 141 3.47 27.28 9.62
N LEU A 142 2.33 26.58 9.48
CA LEU A 142 1.40 26.35 10.59
C LEU A 142 1.98 25.39 11.64
N LYS A 143 2.62 24.28 11.21
CA LYS A 143 3.31 23.35 12.12
C LYS A 143 4.39 24.04 12.95
N ASN A 144 5.24 24.83 12.29
CA ASN A 144 6.33 25.55 12.93
C ASN A 144 5.82 26.63 13.89
N GLY A 145 4.77 27.37 13.50
CA GLY A 145 4.13 28.37 14.37
C GLY A 145 3.45 27.76 15.60
N GLU A 146 2.92 26.55 15.49
CA GLU A 146 2.26 25.82 16.58
C GLU A 146 3.20 24.94 17.44
N GLY A 147 4.50 24.90 17.09
CA GLY A 147 5.51 24.14 17.82
C GLY A 147 5.47 22.62 17.61
N VAL A 148 4.97 22.14 16.47
CA VAL A 148 4.86 20.72 16.11
C VAL A 148 5.50 20.39 14.75
N PRO A 149 6.80 20.70 14.53
CA PRO A 149 7.49 20.41 13.27
C PRO A 149 7.52 18.91 12.93
N GLU A 150 7.43 18.03 13.92
CA GLU A 150 7.43 16.57 13.77
C GLU A 150 6.13 15.99 13.19
N LEU A 151 5.02 16.74 13.24
CA LEU A 151 3.71 16.25 12.81
C LEU A 151 3.64 16.06 11.29
N ASP A 152 3.47 14.83 10.82
CA ASP A 152 3.18 14.58 9.40
C ASP A 152 1.71 14.94 9.07
N ILE A 153 1.52 15.71 8.01
CA ILE A 153 0.19 16.13 7.52
C ILE A 153 0.13 15.84 6.01
N PRO A 154 -0.45 14.70 5.59
CA PRO A 154 -0.53 14.36 4.17
C PRO A 154 -1.42 15.34 3.41
N ILE A 155 -0.92 15.84 2.28
CA ILE A 155 -1.66 16.76 1.39
C ILE A 155 -2.87 16.03 0.80
N LYS A 156 -4.08 16.53 1.10
CA LYS A 156 -5.33 15.98 0.57
C LYS A 156 -5.61 16.50 -0.85
N GLU A 157 -6.13 15.63 -1.71
CA GLU A 157 -6.44 15.96 -3.11
C GLU A 157 -7.35 17.21 -3.30
N PRO A 158 -8.38 17.47 -2.45
CA PRO A 158 -9.19 18.68 -2.56
C PRO A 158 -8.42 19.99 -2.32
N TRP A 159 -7.29 19.94 -1.58
CA TRP A 159 -6.45 21.12 -1.32
C TRP A 159 -5.70 21.58 -2.58
N LEU A 160 -5.52 20.69 -3.55
CA LEU A 160 -4.89 20.97 -4.84
C LEU A 160 -5.85 21.61 -5.87
N ASN A 161 -7.14 21.74 -5.54
CA ASN A 161 -8.11 22.36 -6.43
C ASN A 161 -8.00 23.89 -6.40
N LYS A 162 -8.21 24.55 -7.55
CA LYS A 162 -8.20 26.03 -7.65
C LYS A 162 -9.34 26.69 -6.85
N SER A 163 -10.41 25.96 -6.56
CA SER A 163 -11.62 26.46 -5.88
C SER A 163 -11.52 26.51 -4.35
N ILE A 164 -10.58 25.81 -3.70
CA ILE A 164 -10.46 25.87 -2.24
C ILE A 164 -9.94 27.24 -1.79
N LYS A 165 -10.70 27.88 -0.90
CA LYS A 165 -10.35 29.18 -0.31
C LYS A 165 -9.21 29.00 0.68
N GLN A 166 -8.25 29.93 0.71
CA GLN A 166 -7.11 29.87 1.62
C GLN A 166 -7.55 29.78 3.10
N ALA A 167 -8.59 30.51 3.51
CA ALA A 167 -9.13 30.42 4.86
C ALA A 167 -9.65 29.01 5.24
N GLN A 168 -10.25 28.29 4.29
CA GLN A 168 -10.69 26.91 4.50
C GLN A 168 -9.49 25.97 4.64
N LEU A 169 -8.50 26.10 3.75
CA LEU A 169 -7.26 25.32 3.81
C LEU A 169 -6.55 25.50 5.17
N HIS A 170 -6.38 26.75 5.61
CA HIS A 170 -5.79 27.05 6.92
C HIS A 170 -6.59 26.43 8.07
N ALA A 171 -7.92 26.58 8.08
CA ALA A 171 -8.77 26.03 9.13
C ALA A 171 -8.74 24.49 9.18
N GLU A 172 -8.72 23.81 8.03
CA GLU A 172 -8.58 22.35 7.97
C GLU A 172 -7.24 21.87 8.52
N ILE A 173 -6.14 22.56 8.21
CA ILE A 173 -4.79 22.22 8.72
C ILE A 173 -4.69 22.54 10.22
N GLN A 174 -5.20 23.68 10.68
CA GLN A 174 -5.24 24.05 12.10
C GLN A 174 -6.04 23.06 12.93
N ASN A 175 -7.16 22.54 12.42
CA ASN A 175 -7.93 21.51 13.12
C ASN A 175 -7.16 20.18 13.27
N ILE A 176 -6.33 19.80 12.29
CA ILE A 176 -5.45 18.63 12.39
C ILE A 176 -4.38 18.84 13.46
N ILE A 177 -3.73 20.01 13.47
CA ILE A 177 -2.73 20.38 14.47
C ILE A 177 -3.33 20.43 15.88
N LEU A 178 -4.49 21.07 16.03
CA LEU A 178 -5.20 21.19 17.32
C LEU A 178 -5.54 19.81 17.88
N LYS A 179 -6.07 18.91 17.06
CA LYS A 179 -6.37 17.54 17.47
C LYS A 179 -5.09 16.82 17.92
N HIS A 180 -4.01 16.89 17.15
CA HIS A 180 -2.73 16.27 17.54
C HIS A 180 -2.21 16.79 18.89
N LYS A 181 -2.32 18.11 19.15
CA LYS A 181 -1.92 18.71 20.43
C LYS A 181 -2.81 18.25 21.58
N GLN A 182 -4.12 18.07 21.36
CA GLN A 182 -5.05 17.50 22.34
C GLN A 182 -4.73 16.03 22.64
N ASP A 183 -4.50 15.21 21.61
CA ASP A 183 -4.16 13.79 21.75
C ASP A 183 -2.81 13.62 22.51
N LYS A 184 -1.79 14.45 22.20
CA LYS A 184 -0.50 14.48 22.90
C LYS A 184 -0.64 14.89 24.37
N ALA A 185 -1.39 15.95 24.65
CA ALA A 185 -1.64 16.39 26.03
C ALA A 185 -2.45 15.37 26.84
N ALA A 186 -3.41 14.67 26.23
CA ALA A 186 -4.15 13.59 26.87
C ALA A 186 -3.25 12.38 27.20
N ALA A 187 -2.33 12.03 26.30
CA ALA A 187 -1.34 10.97 26.54
C ALA A 187 -0.38 11.33 27.68
N GLU A 188 0.17 12.55 27.69
CA GLU A 188 1.01 13.06 28.79
C GLU A 188 0.25 13.05 30.14
N GLN A 189 -1.02 13.46 30.15
CA GLN A 189 -1.82 13.48 31.37
C GLN A 189 -2.14 12.06 31.87
N LEU A 190 -2.37 11.10 30.97
CA LEU A 190 -2.55 9.69 31.32
C LEU A 190 -1.25 9.07 31.87
N GLU A 191 -0.09 9.43 31.31
CA GLU A 191 1.21 9.00 31.81
C GLU A 191 1.49 9.58 33.20
N ARG A 192 1.26 10.88 33.42
CA ARG A 192 1.37 11.52 34.75
C ARG A 192 0.46 10.83 35.77
N ALA A 193 -0.81 10.59 35.44
CA ALA A 193 -1.74 9.88 36.32
C ALA A 193 -1.25 8.46 36.68
N ARG A 194 -0.60 7.74 35.75
CA ARG A 194 0.02 6.43 36.02
C ARG A 194 1.26 6.54 36.92
N ALA A 195 2.09 7.57 36.74
CA ALA A 195 3.26 7.81 37.58
C ALA A 195 2.88 8.22 39.01
N ASP A 196 1.90 9.12 39.17
CA ASP A 196 1.31 9.49 40.45
C ASP A 196 0.70 8.27 41.15
N ARG A 197 0.02 7.41 40.38
CA ARG A 197 -0.56 6.15 40.87
C ARG A 197 0.51 5.18 41.38
N ALA A 198 1.60 4.98 40.64
CA ALA A 198 2.71 4.14 41.08
C ALA A 198 3.34 4.68 42.37
N THR A 199 3.61 5.99 42.43
CA THR A 199 4.16 6.66 43.62
C THR A 199 3.26 6.48 44.85
N MET A 200 1.93 6.58 44.67
CA MET A 200 0.95 6.37 45.75
C MET A 200 0.93 4.91 46.22
N VAL A 201 0.99 3.94 45.31
CA VAL A 201 1.09 2.51 45.66
C VAL A 201 2.39 2.24 46.42
N GLU A 202 3.54 2.75 45.97
CA GLU A 202 4.82 2.62 46.66
C GLU A 202 4.79 3.20 48.08
N ALA A 203 4.22 4.40 48.25
CA ALA A 203 4.06 5.03 49.56
C ALA A 203 3.16 4.21 50.50
N ALA A 204 2.05 3.67 49.99
CA ALA A 204 1.15 2.83 50.76
C ALA A 204 1.79 1.48 51.16
N LEU A 205 2.56 0.86 50.25
CA LEU A 205 3.34 -0.35 50.55
C LEU A 205 4.39 -0.09 51.62
N LYS A 206 5.10 1.04 51.54
CA LYS A 206 6.09 1.42 52.55
C LYS A 206 5.44 1.64 53.92
N ALA A 207 4.35 2.39 53.99
CA ALA A 207 3.63 2.63 55.24
C ALA A 207 3.11 1.32 55.88
N LYS A 208 2.59 0.39 55.08
CA LYS A 208 2.19 -0.94 55.59
C LYS A 208 3.37 -1.85 55.94
N ALA A 209 4.50 -1.74 55.25
CA ALA A 209 5.70 -2.48 55.64
C ALA A 209 6.28 -2.01 56.99
N GLU A 210 6.20 -0.70 57.27
CA GLU A 210 6.55 -0.12 58.56
C GLU A 210 5.55 -0.51 59.67
N GLU A 211 4.24 -0.52 59.38
CA GLU A 211 3.17 -0.93 60.31
C GLU A 211 3.27 -2.40 60.73
N TYR A 212 3.57 -3.30 59.79
CA TYR A 212 3.62 -4.75 60.01
C TYR A 212 5.03 -5.32 60.28
N GLY A 213 6.08 -4.52 60.17
CA GLY A 213 7.46 -4.94 60.43
C GLY A 213 8.08 -5.89 59.39
N PHE A 214 7.46 -6.05 58.22
CA PHE A 214 7.96 -6.84 57.09
C PHE A 214 7.61 -6.20 55.76
N SER A 215 8.37 -6.45 54.70
CA SER A 215 8.05 -5.98 53.35
C SER A 215 7.40 -7.06 52.48
N LEU A 216 6.74 -6.63 51.41
CA LEU A 216 6.18 -7.48 50.36
C LEU A 216 6.60 -6.95 48.98
N PRO A 217 6.84 -7.82 47.98
CA PRO A 217 7.30 -7.40 46.66
C PRO A 217 6.19 -6.72 45.86
N MET A 218 6.53 -5.63 45.14
CA MET A 218 5.60 -4.86 44.30
C MET A 218 4.79 -5.72 43.32
N GLY A 219 5.36 -6.83 42.83
CA GLY A 219 4.67 -7.77 41.92
C GLY A 219 3.35 -8.35 42.48
N LYS A 220 3.18 -8.45 43.82
CA LYS A 220 1.89 -8.84 44.44
C LYS A 220 0.79 -7.78 44.26
N PHE A 221 1.14 -6.56 43.87
CA PHE A 221 0.27 -5.38 43.83
C PHE A 221 0.15 -4.77 42.42
N ALA A 222 0.55 -5.50 41.36
CA ALA A 222 0.37 -5.05 39.99
C ALA A 222 -1.07 -4.58 39.65
N PRO A 223 -2.16 -5.21 40.16
CA PRO A 223 -3.52 -4.68 39.96
C PRO A 223 -3.76 -3.30 40.59
N CYS A 224 -3.08 -2.96 41.69
CA CYS A 224 -3.18 -1.67 42.36
C CYS A 224 -2.64 -0.51 41.49
N LEU A 225 -1.80 -0.80 40.50
CA LEU A 225 -1.29 0.18 39.54
C LEU A 225 -2.31 0.59 38.48
N SER A 226 -3.43 -0.13 38.33
CA SER A 226 -4.49 0.30 37.41
C SER A 226 -5.18 1.57 37.89
N LEU A 227 -5.59 2.39 36.92
CA LEU A 227 -6.45 3.56 37.09
C LEU A 227 -7.95 3.20 37.07
N ASP A 228 -8.31 1.95 36.73
CA ASP A 228 -9.71 1.47 36.68
C ASP A 228 -10.34 1.32 38.08
N ILE A 229 -9.51 1.32 39.13
CA ILE A 229 -9.92 1.25 40.54
C ILE A 229 -9.46 2.49 41.30
N THR A 230 -10.24 2.91 42.31
CA THR A 230 -9.96 4.10 43.12
C THR A 230 -8.68 3.95 43.96
N SER A 231 -8.20 5.07 44.51
CA SER A 231 -7.06 5.06 45.45
C SER A 231 -7.41 4.41 46.79
N GLU A 232 -8.66 4.50 47.23
CA GLU A 232 -9.15 3.83 48.44
C GLU A 232 -9.22 2.31 48.24
N GLU A 233 -9.68 1.83 47.08
CA GLU A 233 -9.68 0.39 46.77
C GLU A 233 -8.26 -0.18 46.68
N ALA A 234 -7.33 0.51 45.99
CA ALA A 234 -5.94 0.04 45.90
C ALA A 234 -5.24 0.00 47.26
N THR A 235 -5.40 1.02 48.09
CA THR A 235 -4.84 1.05 49.46
C THR A 235 -5.53 0.02 50.38
N GLY A 236 -6.83 -0.22 50.18
CA GLY A 236 -7.59 -1.29 50.83
C GLY A 236 -7.06 -2.69 50.49
N VAL A 237 -6.84 -2.98 49.20
CA VAL A 237 -6.23 -4.24 48.72
C VAL A 237 -4.83 -4.42 49.31
N ILE A 238 -4.01 -3.37 49.33
CA ILE A 238 -2.69 -3.40 49.97
C ILE A 238 -2.81 -3.80 51.44
N GLY A 239 -3.67 -3.12 52.21
CA GLY A 239 -3.91 -3.43 53.62
C GLY A 239 -4.40 -4.86 53.87
N GLN A 240 -5.31 -5.36 53.02
CA GLN A 240 -5.83 -6.73 53.12
C GLN A 240 -4.75 -7.79 52.89
N VAL A 241 -3.88 -7.60 51.88
CA VAL A 241 -2.78 -8.54 51.59
C VAL A 241 -1.74 -8.56 52.73
N PHE A 242 -1.39 -7.40 53.29
CA PHE A 242 -0.51 -7.34 54.47
C PHE A 242 -1.14 -8.04 55.68
N ALA A 243 -2.42 -7.78 55.98
CA ALA A 243 -3.13 -8.45 57.08
C ALA A 243 -3.23 -9.97 56.90
N ALA A 244 -3.44 -10.45 55.66
CA ALA A 244 -3.47 -11.88 55.35
C ALA A 244 -2.09 -12.54 55.52
N GLU A 245 -1.02 -11.91 55.05
CA GLU A 245 0.34 -12.42 55.21
C GLU A 245 0.79 -12.43 56.68
N ALA A 246 0.40 -11.41 57.46
CA ALA A 246 0.68 -11.37 58.90
C ALA A 246 0.07 -12.57 59.64
N ARG A 247 -1.23 -12.83 59.42
CA ARG A 247 -1.93 -14.01 59.97
C ARG A 247 -1.27 -15.33 59.56
N LEU A 248 -0.84 -15.45 58.30
CA LEU A 248 -0.14 -16.64 57.81
C LEU A 248 1.19 -16.86 58.56
N ARG A 249 1.97 -15.80 58.81
CA ARG A 249 3.23 -15.92 59.56
C ARG A 249 3.01 -16.21 61.05
N GLU A 250 1.98 -15.63 61.67
CA GLU A 250 1.59 -15.97 63.05
C GLU A 250 1.21 -17.45 63.17
N GLN A 251 0.40 -17.96 62.24
CA GLN A 251 0.03 -19.38 62.19
C GLN A 251 1.25 -20.29 61.99
N GLN A 252 2.15 -19.94 61.06
CA GLN A 252 3.40 -20.68 60.86
C GLN A 252 4.31 -20.67 62.10
N ALA A 253 4.35 -19.56 62.84
CA ALA A 253 5.11 -19.47 64.09
C ALA A 253 4.50 -20.34 65.20
N GLN A 254 3.17 -20.37 65.32
CA GLN A 254 2.45 -21.26 66.25
C GLN A 254 2.64 -22.73 65.89
N ASP A 255 2.48 -23.10 64.61
CA ASP A 255 2.70 -24.46 64.11
C ASP A 255 4.15 -24.92 64.32
N LYS A 256 5.12 -24.02 64.11
CA LYS A 256 6.53 -24.30 64.39
C LYS A 256 6.77 -24.52 65.89
N ALA A 257 6.26 -23.63 66.74
CA ALA A 257 6.38 -23.76 68.20
C ALA A 257 5.72 -25.05 68.72
N ALA A 258 4.56 -25.43 68.17
CA ALA A 258 3.89 -26.69 68.50
C ALA A 258 4.69 -27.91 68.04
N ARG A 259 5.32 -27.88 66.86
CA ARG A 259 6.23 -28.94 66.40
C ARG A 259 7.50 -29.04 67.23
N GLU A 260 8.07 -27.91 67.65
CA GLU A 260 9.25 -27.88 68.52
C GLU A 260 8.91 -28.41 69.93
N ALA A 261 7.77 -28.02 70.50
CA ALA A 261 7.27 -28.58 71.76
C ALA A 261 7.02 -30.10 71.69
N ALA A 262 6.35 -30.57 70.63
CA ALA A 262 6.12 -32.00 70.41
C ALA A 262 7.42 -32.79 70.17
N ALA A 263 8.42 -32.19 69.52
CA ALA A 263 9.74 -32.80 69.34
C ALA A 263 10.54 -32.88 70.66
N GLU A 264 10.38 -31.89 71.54
CA GLU A 264 10.99 -31.89 72.88
C GLU A 264 10.31 -32.93 73.80
N GLU A 265 8.99 -33.05 73.74
CA GLU A 265 8.20 -34.08 74.45
C GLU A 265 8.54 -35.51 73.94
N ALA A 266 8.75 -35.66 72.62
CA ALA A 266 9.26 -36.90 72.01
C ALA A 266 10.72 -37.23 72.38
N ARG A 267 11.55 -36.22 72.69
CA ARG A 267 12.91 -36.41 73.22
C ARG A 267 12.87 -36.87 74.68
N GLN A 268 11.98 -36.33 75.50
CA GLN A 268 11.82 -36.72 76.90
C GLN A 268 11.29 -38.16 77.03
N THR A 269 10.31 -38.55 76.21
CA THR A 269 9.79 -39.94 76.19
C THR A 269 10.78 -40.97 75.64
N ARG A 270 11.78 -40.57 74.84
CA ARG A 270 12.87 -41.47 74.35
C ARG A 270 13.95 -41.81 75.39
N GLN A 271 13.96 -41.21 76.58
CA GLN A 271 14.96 -41.54 77.61
C GLN A 271 14.67 -42.82 78.42
N ALA A 272 13.57 -43.53 78.14
CA ALA A 272 13.22 -44.79 78.82
C ALA A 272 13.26 -45.99 77.87
N VAL A 273 14.42 -46.67 77.78
CA VAL A 273 14.65 -48.15 77.70
C VAL A 273 16.07 -48.45 77.14
N PRO A 274 16.93 -49.23 77.85
CA PRO A 274 18.16 -49.85 77.32
C PRO A 274 17.84 -51.26 76.72
N THR A 275 18.63 -51.95 75.87
CA THR A 275 20.10 -52.07 75.67
C THR A 275 20.39 -52.74 74.28
N PRO A 276 21.65 -53.01 73.84
CA PRO A 276 22.09 -53.27 72.42
C PRO A 276 22.18 -54.82 72.12
N PRO A 277 22.96 -55.43 71.16
CA PRO A 277 24.05 -55.02 70.22
C PRO A 277 23.77 -55.44 68.73
N PRO A 278 24.70 -55.52 67.73
CA PRO A 278 26.17 -55.35 67.72
C PRO A 278 26.76 -54.35 66.69
N ALA A 279 27.62 -54.80 65.74
CA ALA A 279 28.72 -54.01 65.14
C ALA A 279 29.05 -54.30 63.65
N ALA A 280 29.58 -53.25 62.98
CA ALA A 280 30.64 -53.22 61.97
C ALA A 280 30.40 -53.84 60.54
N PRO A 281 31.10 -53.39 59.48
CA PRO A 281 32.32 -52.57 59.48
C PRO A 281 32.32 -51.27 58.64
N PHE A 282 33.43 -50.56 58.80
CA PHE A 282 33.98 -49.41 58.09
C PHE A 282 34.43 -49.77 56.66
N ILE A 283 34.38 -48.82 55.69
CA ILE A 283 35.39 -48.62 54.62
C ILE A 283 35.11 -47.33 53.82
N GLU A 284 36.16 -46.51 53.76
CA GLU A 284 36.62 -45.53 52.75
C GLU A 284 35.84 -44.24 52.35
N GLU A 285 36.68 -43.22 52.14
CA GLU A 285 36.41 -41.89 51.60
C GLU A 285 36.36 -41.96 50.06
N ASP A 286 35.32 -41.38 49.46
CA ASP A 286 35.36 -40.44 48.33
C ASP A 286 33.98 -40.39 47.66
N ASP A 287 33.20 -39.34 47.93
CA ASP A 287 32.89 -38.34 46.90
C ASP A 287 32.17 -37.13 47.54
N PHE A 288 32.41 -35.93 47.00
CA PHE A 288 31.73 -34.72 47.48
C PHE A 288 30.24 -34.78 47.07
N PRO A 289 29.26 -34.60 47.98
CA PRO A 289 27.88 -34.42 47.56
C PRO A 289 27.77 -33.08 46.81
N ALA A 290 27.45 -33.15 45.52
CA ALA A 290 27.19 -31.97 44.71
C ALA A 290 26.16 -31.06 45.37
N ALA A 291 26.43 -29.75 45.37
CA ALA A 291 25.57 -28.75 46.02
C ALA A 291 24.12 -28.85 45.52
N PRO A 292 23.11 -28.62 46.39
CA PRO A 292 21.71 -28.68 45.99
C PRO A 292 21.43 -27.68 44.85
N PRO A 293 20.72 -28.08 43.79
CA PRO A 293 20.48 -27.21 42.64
C PRO A 293 19.63 -25.99 43.04
N VAL A 294 20.09 -24.79 42.69
CA VAL A 294 19.36 -23.54 42.88
C VAL A 294 18.23 -23.47 41.85
N THR A 295 17.00 -23.79 42.26
CA THR A 295 15.82 -23.68 41.41
C THR A 295 15.26 -22.25 41.41
N THR A 296 15.40 -21.56 40.27
CA THR A 296 14.75 -20.26 40.01
C THR A 296 13.77 -20.42 38.86
N THR A 297 12.48 -20.16 39.10
CA THR A 297 11.44 -20.23 38.07
C THR A 297 11.33 -18.91 37.31
N LEU A 298 11.56 -18.96 35.99
CA LEU A 298 11.44 -17.83 35.07
C LEU A 298 10.25 -18.07 34.13
N ILE A 299 9.31 -17.12 34.06
CA ILE A 299 8.22 -17.11 33.09
C ILE A 299 8.62 -16.15 31.96
N LEU A 300 8.76 -16.67 30.75
CA LEU A 300 9.24 -15.94 29.58
C LEU A 300 8.16 -15.92 28.50
N SER A 301 7.66 -14.73 28.16
CA SER A 301 6.79 -14.51 27.01
C SER A 301 7.57 -13.78 25.92
N VAL A 302 7.71 -14.39 24.74
CA VAL A 302 8.51 -13.87 23.62
C VAL A 302 7.60 -13.67 22.42
N ALA A 303 7.36 -12.41 22.06
CA ALA A 303 6.72 -12.05 20.80
C ALA A 303 7.79 -11.91 19.70
N TYR A 304 7.59 -12.57 18.57
CA TYR A 304 8.51 -12.55 17.44
C TYR A 304 7.76 -12.58 16.10
N GLU A 305 8.38 -12.04 15.05
CA GLU A 305 7.87 -12.12 13.68
C GLU A 305 8.00 -13.56 13.16
N PRO A 306 7.04 -14.09 12.37
CA PRO A 306 7.09 -15.48 11.88
C PRO A 306 8.41 -15.87 11.19
N ALA A 307 9.06 -14.92 10.50
CA ALA A 307 10.36 -15.11 9.86
C ALA A 307 11.52 -15.44 10.84
N ARG A 308 11.34 -15.27 12.15
CA ARG A 308 12.34 -15.53 13.20
C ARG A 308 12.08 -16.83 13.98
N GLU A 309 11.02 -17.58 13.66
CA GLU A 309 10.61 -18.77 14.41
C GLU A 309 11.75 -19.79 14.58
N GLN A 310 12.49 -20.07 13.51
CA GLN A 310 13.56 -21.05 13.52
C GLN A 310 14.72 -20.66 14.45
N ALA A 311 15.06 -19.36 14.53
CA ALA A 311 16.06 -18.84 15.45
C ALA A 311 15.58 -18.87 16.92
N VAL A 312 14.29 -18.64 17.16
CA VAL A 312 13.69 -18.77 18.50
C VAL A 312 13.69 -20.22 18.97
N GLN A 313 13.38 -21.18 18.09
CA GLN A 313 13.46 -22.61 18.41
C GLN A 313 14.90 -23.05 18.72
N GLU A 314 15.89 -22.55 17.98
CA GLU A 314 17.31 -22.83 18.23
C GLU A 314 17.78 -22.30 19.59
N LEU A 315 17.39 -21.08 19.97
CA LEU A 315 17.66 -20.51 21.29
C LEU A 315 16.97 -21.29 22.43
N LEU A 316 15.74 -21.77 22.22
CA LEU A 316 15.05 -22.64 23.18
C LEU A 316 15.75 -24.01 23.31
N ALA A 317 16.31 -24.54 22.23
CA ALA A 317 17.11 -25.77 22.27
C ALA A 317 18.43 -25.57 23.05
N GLN A 318 19.10 -24.43 22.88
CA GLN A 318 20.26 -24.05 23.69
C GLN A 318 19.89 -23.90 25.18
N LEU A 319 18.77 -23.26 25.50
CA LEU A 319 18.34 -23.13 26.90
C LEU A 319 18.01 -24.49 27.54
N ARG A 320 17.44 -25.43 26.78
CA ARG A 320 17.17 -26.81 27.21
C ARG A 320 18.42 -27.66 27.46
N SER A 321 19.59 -27.27 26.94
CA SER A 321 20.84 -28.00 27.23
C SER A 321 21.45 -27.65 28.59
N VAL A 322 21.03 -26.52 29.19
CA VAL A 322 21.54 -26.01 30.47
C VAL A 322 20.48 -25.96 31.59
N ALA A 323 19.19 -26.05 31.26
CA ALA A 323 18.09 -25.97 32.23
C ALA A 323 16.86 -26.79 31.81
N THR A 324 16.05 -27.20 32.78
CA THR A 324 14.74 -27.82 32.53
C THR A 324 13.72 -26.75 32.09
N VAL A 325 13.48 -26.65 30.78
CA VAL A 325 12.53 -25.67 30.21
C VAL A 325 11.17 -26.31 29.92
N THR A 326 10.17 -25.96 30.71
CA THR A 326 8.76 -26.26 30.44
C THR A 326 8.15 -25.14 29.60
N VAL A 327 7.50 -25.48 28.49
CA VAL A 327 6.71 -24.55 27.68
C VAL A 327 5.24 -24.78 27.99
N MET A 328 4.52 -23.71 28.37
CA MET A 328 3.07 -23.68 28.57
C MET A 328 2.39 -22.91 27.44
#